data_AF-A0A963BQD8-F1
#
_entry.id   AF-A0A963BQD8-F1
#
_cell.length_a   1.000
_cell.length_b   1.000
_cell.length_c   1.000
_cell.angle_alpha   90.00
_cell.angle_beta   90.00
_cell.angle_gamma   90.00
#
_symmetry.space_group_name_H-M   'P 1'
#
loop_
_entity.id
_entity.type
_entity.pdbx_description
1 polymer ?
#
loop_
_entity_poly.entity_id
_entity_poly.type
_entity_poly.pdbx_seq_one_letter_code
_entity_poly.pdbx_strand_id
1 'polypeptide(L)'
;MPDLREECPPLLPEHFLIATFLGDPDEELVLFRRLMVIWTDNAIAEFDQARGALLAQIEEANRSAEEMARTGRHIYMFDFSKSIEHCILLTRRLLRALDHVKNKGIAQIDRTVRRYIESQSQGLIDVRNFSEHAVETIAGGKFPEKGSLVPRLRPDEKGVEVAEGTISFALLAGLLRQLHLVARELIDAQRMHGR
;
A
#
# COMPACT_ATOMS: atom_id res chain seq x y z
N MET A 1 3.77 12.56 5.86
CA MET A 1 3.35 11.55 4.85
C MET A 1 3.09 12.29 3.54
N PRO A 2 3.72 11.91 2.41
CA PRO A 2 3.48 12.57 1.11
C PRO A 2 2.04 12.34 0.64
N ASP A 3 1.54 13.21 -0.24
CA ASP A 3 0.26 13.03 -0.93
C ASP A 3 0.52 12.26 -2.23
N LEU A 4 -0.12 11.10 -2.44
CA LEU A 4 0.12 10.28 -3.62
C LEU A 4 -0.91 10.48 -4.73
N ARG A 5 -2.03 11.16 -4.49
CA ARG A 5 -3.13 11.22 -5.46
C ARG A 5 -2.76 11.96 -6.74
N GLU A 6 -1.98 13.03 -6.60
CA GLU A 6 -1.54 13.83 -7.74
C GLU A 6 -0.48 13.09 -8.58
N GLU A 7 0.42 12.37 -7.91
CA GLU A 7 1.53 11.66 -8.55
C GLU A 7 1.09 10.31 -9.15
N CYS A 8 0.07 9.69 -8.56
CA CYS A 8 -0.41 8.36 -8.92
C CYS A 8 -1.92 8.39 -9.20
N PRO A 9 -2.36 8.94 -10.34
CA PRO A 9 -3.78 9.01 -10.67
C PRO A 9 -4.38 7.60 -10.87
N PRO A 10 -5.67 7.39 -10.54
CA PRO A 10 -6.32 6.08 -10.61
C PRO A 10 -6.15 5.38 -11.97
N LEU A 11 -5.79 4.10 -11.92
CA LEU A 11 -5.53 3.23 -13.07
C LEU A 11 -6.80 2.50 -13.54
N LEU A 12 -7.69 2.19 -12.59
CA LEU A 12 -8.82 1.28 -12.79
C LEU A 12 -9.79 1.73 -13.89
N PRO A 13 -10.18 3.03 -14.01
CA PRO A 13 -11.06 3.47 -15.08
C PRO A 13 -10.46 3.23 -16.47
N GLU A 14 -9.17 3.53 -16.64
CA GLU A 14 -8.46 3.32 -17.91
C GLU A 14 -8.35 1.83 -18.24
N HIS A 15 -7.98 1.01 -17.24
CA HIS A 15 -7.89 -0.44 -17.42
C HIS A 15 -9.23 -1.05 -17.82
N PHE A 16 -10.35 -0.64 -17.21
CA PHE A 16 -11.68 -1.14 -17.60
C PHE A 16 -12.00 -0.84 -19.05
N LEU A 17 -11.76 0.40 -19.52
CA LEU A 17 -11.99 0.75 -20.92
C LEU A 17 -11.20 -0.16 -21.85
N ILE A 18 -9.91 -0.36 -21.58
CA ILE A 18 -9.03 -1.19 -22.41
C ILE A 18 -9.48 -2.66 -22.37
N ALA A 19 -9.74 -3.22 -21.19
CA ALA A 19 -10.13 -4.61 -21.04
C ALA A 19 -11.48 -4.94 -21.67
N THR A 20 -12.40 -3.97 -21.76
CA THR A 20 -13.69 -4.16 -22.45
C THR A 20 -13.52 -4.23 -23.96
N PHE A 21 -12.56 -3.51 -24.55
CA PHE A 21 -12.41 -3.41 -26.01
C PHE A 21 -11.27 -4.23 -26.60
N LEU A 22 -10.24 -4.55 -25.80
CA LEU A 22 -9.06 -5.29 -26.22
C LEU A 22 -8.99 -6.58 -25.42
N GLY A 23 -9.33 -7.69 -26.09
CA GLY A 23 -9.07 -9.03 -25.57
C GLY A 23 -7.56 -9.26 -25.36
N ASP A 24 -7.21 -10.28 -24.59
CA ASP A 24 -5.83 -10.67 -24.35
C ASP A 24 -5.73 -12.18 -24.56
N PRO A 25 -4.73 -12.69 -25.30
CA PRO A 25 -4.56 -14.11 -25.53
C PRO A 25 -4.11 -14.90 -24.28
N ASP A 26 -3.58 -14.24 -23.23
CA ASP A 26 -3.12 -14.89 -22.00
C ASP A 26 -4.06 -14.56 -20.82
N GLU A 27 -4.97 -15.50 -20.50
CA GLU A 27 -5.94 -15.36 -19.41
C GLU A 27 -5.27 -15.16 -18.04
N GLU A 28 -4.14 -15.81 -17.79
CA GLU A 28 -3.43 -15.71 -16.51
C GLU A 28 -2.83 -14.30 -16.36
N LEU A 29 -2.22 -13.78 -17.44
CA LEU A 29 -1.68 -12.43 -17.45
C LEU A 29 -2.78 -11.37 -17.25
N VAL A 30 -3.96 -11.55 -17.86
CA VAL A 30 -5.10 -10.64 -17.66
C VAL A 30 -5.48 -10.55 -16.20
N LEU A 31 -5.55 -11.70 -15.52
CA LEU A 31 -5.90 -11.75 -14.10
C LEU A 31 -4.82 -11.04 -13.27
N PHE A 32 -3.54 -11.30 -13.51
CA PHE A 32 -2.47 -10.61 -12.80
C PHE A 32 -2.45 -9.11 -13.08
N ARG A 33 -2.65 -8.67 -14.32
CA ARG A 33 -2.76 -7.25 -14.67
C ARG A 33 -3.91 -6.59 -13.92
N ARG A 34 -5.10 -7.19 -13.97
CA ARG A 34 -6.29 -6.68 -13.28
C ARG A 34 -6.05 -6.58 -11.77
N LEU A 35 -5.47 -7.60 -11.16
CA LEU A 35 -5.14 -7.60 -9.74
C LEU A 35 -4.10 -6.52 -9.39
N MET A 36 -3.04 -6.39 -10.20
CA MET A 36 -2.02 -5.35 -10.03
C MET A 36 -2.64 -3.95 -10.08
N VAL A 37 -3.52 -3.69 -11.06
CA VAL A 37 -4.22 -2.41 -11.19
C VAL A 37 -5.12 -2.13 -9.98
N ILE A 38 -6.01 -3.06 -9.63
CA ILE A 38 -6.96 -2.89 -8.52
C ILE A 38 -6.23 -2.70 -7.20
N TRP A 39 -5.23 -3.55 -6.92
CA TRP A 39 -4.51 -3.47 -5.65
C TRP A 39 -3.62 -2.23 -5.57
N THR A 40 -3.08 -1.74 -6.68
CA THR A 40 -2.30 -0.49 -6.70
C THR A 40 -3.19 0.70 -6.35
N ASP A 41 -4.32 0.86 -7.04
CA ASP A 41 -5.26 1.95 -6.77
C ASP A 41 -5.76 1.91 -5.32
N ASN A 42 -6.12 0.72 -4.83
CA ASN A 42 -6.56 0.55 -3.45
C ASN A 42 -5.43 0.85 -2.44
N ALA A 43 -4.20 0.41 -2.71
CA ALA A 43 -3.08 0.65 -1.79
C ALA A 43 -2.75 2.14 -1.68
N ILE A 44 -2.81 2.89 -2.79
CA ILE A 44 -2.65 4.35 -2.81
C ILE A 44 -3.81 5.02 -2.07
N ALA A 45 -5.05 4.62 -2.35
CA ALA A 45 -6.22 5.18 -1.67
C ALA A 45 -6.13 4.98 -0.14
N GLU A 46 -5.73 3.79 0.32
CA GLU A 46 -5.54 3.50 1.74
C GLU A 46 -4.37 4.27 2.35
N PHE A 47 -3.28 4.47 1.60
CA PHE A 47 -2.18 5.34 2.02
C PHE A 47 -2.67 6.77 2.27
N ASP A 48 -3.44 7.34 1.33
CA ASP A 48 -3.95 8.70 1.48
C ASP A 48 -5.09 8.81 2.50
N GLN A 49 -5.88 7.74 2.73
CA GLN A 49 -6.84 7.69 3.83
C GLN A 49 -6.13 7.71 5.18
N ALA A 50 -5.06 6.93 5.35
CA ALA A 50 -4.22 6.98 6.54
C ALA A 50 -3.61 8.38 6.75
N ARG A 51 -3.13 9.03 5.67
CA ARG A 51 -2.68 10.43 5.73
C ARG A 51 -3.82 11.36 6.20
N GLY A 52 -5.02 11.21 5.65
CA GLY A 52 -6.19 11.99 6.05
C GLY A 52 -6.54 11.83 7.52
N ALA A 53 -6.48 10.60 8.05
CA ALA A 53 -6.71 10.32 9.46
C ALA A 53 -5.66 10.98 10.38
N LEU A 54 -4.38 11.02 9.96
CA LEU A 54 -3.35 11.75 10.70
C LEU A 54 -3.61 13.26 10.72
N LEU A 55 -4.00 13.84 9.58
CA LEU A 55 -4.34 15.26 9.50
C LEU A 55 -5.56 15.59 10.37
N ALA A 56 -6.61 14.76 10.32
CA ALA A 56 -7.79 14.90 11.17
C ALA A 56 -7.45 14.78 12.66
N GLN A 57 -6.49 13.90 13.04
CA GLN A 57 -6.03 13.80 14.42
C GLN A 57 -5.29 15.05 14.89
N ILE A 58 -4.51 15.69 14.02
CA ILE A 58 -3.84 16.98 14.29
C ILE A 58 -4.88 18.09 14.45
N GLU A 59 -5.89 18.13 13.58
CA GLU A 59 -6.99 19.10 13.68
C GLU A 59 -7.77 18.92 14.98
N GLU A 60 -8.08 17.68 15.36
CA GLU A 60 -8.74 17.35 16.62
C GLU A 60 -7.93 17.79 17.84
N ALA A 61 -6.59 17.65 17.79
CA ALA A 61 -5.73 18.09 18.88
C ALA A 61 -5.75 19.63 19.08
N ASN A 62 -6.10 20.38 18.04
CA ASN A 62 -6.23 21.84 18.06
C ASN A 62 -7.65 22.33 18.34
N ARG A 63 -8.63 21.43 18.48
CA ARG A 63 -10.04 21.77 18.70
C ARG A 63 -10.24 22.40 20.07
N SER A 64 -11.23 23.29 20.22
CA SER A 64 -11.45 23.98 21.49
C SER A 64 -12.05 23.04 22.55
N ALA A 65 -11.77 23.32 23.83
CA ALA A 65 -12.34 22.57 24.94
C ALA A 65 -13.88 22.65 24.97
N GLU A 66 -14.45 23.79 24.56
CA GLU A 66 -15.91 24.00 24.47
C GLU A 66 -16.55 23.10 23.41
N GLU A 67 -15.95 22.98 22.23
CA GLU A 67 -16.43 22.07 21.19
C GLU A 67 -16.27 20.60 21.58
N MET A 68 -15.15 20.25 22.23
CA MET A 68 -14.93 18.91 22.79
C MET A 68 -15.96 18.54 23.86
N ALA A 69 -16.36 19.48 24.71
CA ALA A 69 -17.38 19.23 25.72
C ALA A 69 -18.76 18.94 25.10
N ARG A 70 -19.08 19.53 23.94
CA ARG A 70 -20.37 19.37 23.26
C ARG A 70 -20.50 18.08 22.44
N THR A 71 -19.43 17.67 21.76
CA THR A 71 -19.49 16.59 20.75
C THR A 71 -18.63 15.39 21.10
N GLY A 72 -17.83 15.47 22.17
CA GLY A 72 -16.86 14.45 22.53
C GLY A 72 -15.57 14.54 21.70
N ARG A 73 -14.56 13.77 22.11
CA ARG A 73 -13.29 13.66 21.38
C ARG A 73 -13.38 12.60 20.31
N HIS A 74 -12.87 12.90 19.13
CA HIS A 74 -12.74 11.94 18.04
C HIS A 74 -11.34 11.32 18.07
N ILE A 75 -11.23 10.01 17.82
CA ILE A 75 -9.94 9.29 17.84
C ILE A 75 -9.71 8.72 16.44
N TYR A 76 -9.04 9.49 15.59
CA TYR A 76 -8.75 9.10 14.21
C TYR A 76 -7.56 8.13 14.10
N MET A 77 -6.84 7.88 15.21
CA MET A 77 -5.72 6.94 15.22
C MET A 77 -6.12 5.49 14.89
N PHE A 78 -7.37 5.09 15.16
CA PHE A 78 -7.86 3.78 14.75
C PHE A 78 -8.05 3.68 13.24
N ASP A 79 -8.59 4.72 12.62
CA ASP A 79 -8.73 4.81 11.17
C ASP A 79 -7.37 4.82 10.49
N PHE A 80 -6.41 5.55 11.06
CA PHE A 80 -5.01 5.52 10.62
C PHE A 80 -4.44 4.09 10.65
N SER A 81 -4.50 3.41 11.79
CA SER A 81 -3.95 2.06 11.96
C SER A 81 -4.57 1.08 10.97
N LYS A 82 -5.90 1.14 10.78
CA LYS A 82 -6.63 0.28 9.84
C LYS A 82 -6.19 0.52 8.39
N SER A 83 -6.20 1.77 7.95
CA SER A 83 -5.87 2.10 6.55
C SER A 83 -4.40 1.82 6.23
N ILE A 84 -3.48 2.12 7.15
CA ILE A 84 -2.07 1.83 6.90
C ILE A 84 -1.77 0.32 6.92
N GLU A 85 -2.45 -0.46 7.76
CA GLU A 85 -2.37 -1.92 7.73
C GLU A 85 -2.83 -2.47 6.38
N HIS A 86 -3.99 -2.00 5.90
CA HIS A 86 -4.53 -2.43 4.62
C HIS A 86 -3.62 -2.02 3.44
N CYS A 87 -3.05 -0.82 3.48
CA CYS A 87 -2.05 -0.35 2.53
C CYS A 87 -0.83 -1.29 2.48
N ILE A 88 -0.27 -1.64 3.64
CA ILE A 88 0.88 -2.56 3.75
C ILE A 88 0.52 -3.94 3.20
N LEU A 89 -0.66 -4.46 3.54
CA LEU A 89 -1.16 -5.75 3.05
C LEU A 89 -1.27 -5.77 1.52
N LEU A 90 -1.91 -4.76 0.93
CA LEU A 90 -2.06 -4.64 -0.52
C LEU A 90 -0.71 -4.49 -1.21
N THR A 91 0.19 -3.68 -0.64
CA THR A 91 1.56 -3.54 -1.16
C THR A 91 2.28 -4.88 -1.16
N ARG A 92 2.13 -5.72 -0.13
CA ARG A 92 2.72 -7.07 -0.14
C ARG A 92 2.14 -7.96 -1.23
N ARG A 93 0.82 -7.91 -1.44
CA ARG A 93 0.14 -8.67 -2.51
C ARG A 93 0.65 -8.24 -3.88
N LEU A 94 0.84 -6.93 -4.10
CA LEU A 94 1.44 -6.37 -5.31
C LEU A 94 2.86 -6.90 -5.52
N LEU A 95 3.71 -6.92 -4.49
CA LEU A 95 5.06 -7.48 -4.60
C LEU A 95 5.05 -8.95 -5.05
N ARG A 96 4.12 -9.77 -4.52
CA ARG A 96 3.98 -11.17 -4.94
C ARG A 96 3.49 -11.29 -6.39
N ALA A 97 2.46 -10.53 -6.76
CA ALA A 97 1.95 -10.51 -8.14
C ALA A 97 3.02 -10.05 -9.13
N LEU A 98 3.81 -9.06 -8.75
CA LEU A 98 4.94 -8.58 -9.53
C LEU A 98 5.97 -9.70 -9.79
N ASP A 99 6.29 -10.53 -8.78
CA ASP A 99 7.21 -11.66 -8.95
C ASP A 99 6.69 -12.70 -9.96
N HIS A 100 5.37 -12.91 -10.05
CA HIS A 100 4.76 -13.74 -11.09
C HIS A 100 4.85 -13.09 -12.48
N VAL A 101 4.50 -11.81 -12.58
CA VAL A 101 4.48 -11.06 -13.85
C VAL A 101 5.88 -10.92 -14.45
N LYS A 102 6.91 -10.68 -13.61
CA LYS A 102 8.31 -10.60 -14.04
C LYS A 102 8.80 -11.84 -14.79
N ASN A 103 8.27 -13.02 -14.45
CA ASN A 103 8.70 -14.30 -15.04
C ASN A 103 8.02 -14.61 -16.38
N LYS A 104 6.98 -13.85 -16.75
CA LYS A 104 6.21 -14.07 -17.99
C LYS A 104 6.80 -13.37 -19.21
N GLY A 105 7.81 -12.52 -19.06
CA GLY A 105 8.51 -11.86 -20.18
C GLY A 105 7.69 -10.82 -20.97
N ILE A 106 6.40 -10.67 -20.68
CA ILE A 106 5.48 -9.76 -21.36
C ILE A 106 5.56 -8.33 -20.78
N ALA A 107 5.94 -8.22 -19.50
CA ALA A 107 6.18 -6.93 -18.86
C ALA A 107 7.67 -6.60 -18.96
N GLN A 108 8.05 -5.67 -19.85
CA GLN A 108 9.40 -5.10 -19.86
C GLN A 108 9.58 -4.10 -18.72
N ILE A 109 9.44 -4.60 -17.49
CA ILE A 109 9.66 -3.81 -16.29
C ILE A 109 11.13 -3.40 -16.26
N ASP A 110 11.38 -2.10 -16.19
CA ASP A 110 12.74 -1.58 -16.15
C ASP A 110 13.56 -2.19 -15.00
N ARG A 111 14.82 -2.51 -15.30
CA ARG A 111 15.71 -3.19 -14.34
C ARG A 111 15.96 -2.36 -13.09
N THR A 112 15.98 -1.03 -13.21
CA THR A 112 16.18 -0.09 -12.10
C THR A 112 14.98 -0.10 -11.18
N VAL A 113 13.77 -0.06 -11.75
CA VAL A 113 12.49 -0.18 -11.03
C VAL A 113 12.45 -1.50 -10.24
N ARG A 114 12.78 -2.61 -10.90
CA ARG A 114 12.84 -3.93 -10.26
C ARG A 114 13.81 -3.97 -9.07
N ARG A 115 15.04 -3.49 -9.25
CA ARG A 115 16.07 -3.46 -8.20
C ARG A 115 15.66 -2.58 -7.03
N TYR A 116 15.05 -1.42 -7.31
CA TYR A 116 14.54 -0.54 -6.28
C TYR A 116 13.50 -1.26 -5.42
N ILE A 117 12.48 -1.87 -6.05
CA ILE A 117 11.43 -2.60 -5.34
C ILE A 117 12.01 -3.72 -4.48
N GLU A 118 12.92 -4.53 -5.04
CA GLU A 118 13.56 -5.63 -4.31
C GLU A 118 14.33 -5.11 -3.08
N SER A 119 15.10 -4.02 -3.22
CA SER A 119 15.89 -3.44 -2.12
C SER A 119 15.06 -2.88 -0.98
N GLN A 120 13.83 -2.43 -1.27
CA GLN A 120 12.94 -1.80 -0.29
C GLN A 120 11.89 -2.77 0.28
N SER A 121 11.75 -3.97 -0.29
CA SER A 121 10.70 -4.93 0.07
C SER A 121 10.85 -5.56 1.45
N GLN A 122 12.07 -5.69 1.97
CA GLN A 122 12.33 -6.42 3.21
C GLN A 122 11.65 -5.81 4.44
N GLY A 123 11.76 -4.49 4.63
CA GLY A 123 11.12 -3.82 5.77
C GLY A 123 9.59 -3.96 5.77
N LEU A 124 8.98 -4.05 4.58
CA LEU A 124 7.55 -4.30 4.43
C LEU A 124 7.17 -5.74 4.80
N ILE A 125 8.03 -6.70 4.43
CA ILE A 125 7.86 -8.12 4.76
C ILE A 125 7.86 -8.30 6.28
N ASP A 126 8.78 -7.66 6.98
CA ASP A 126 8.92 -7.81 8.43
C ASP A 126 7.69 -7.28 9.19
N VAL A 127 7.24 -6.06 8.86
CA VAL A 127 6.03 -5.43 9.44
C VAL A 127 4.77 -6.28 9.21
N ARG A 128 4.60 -6.78 7.97
CA ARG A 128 3.44 -7.60 7.61
C ARG A 128 3.48 -8.96 8.27
N ASN A 129 4.63 -9.62 8.28
CA ASN A 129 4.76 -10.98 8.83
C ASN A 129 4.33 -11.03 10.29
N PHE A 130 4.70 -10.00 11.07
CA PHE A 130 4.20 -9.89 12.42
C PHE A 130 2.67 -9.74 12.46
N SER A 131 2.12 -8.81 11.66
CA SER A 131 0.68 -8.52 11.65
C SER A 131 -0.15 -9.75 11.30
N GLU A 132 0.26 -10.52 10.29
CA GLU A 132 -0.46 -11.71 9.87
C GLU A 132 -0.30 -12.93 10.77
N HIS A 133 0.85 -13.06 11.44
CA HIS A 133 1.12 -14.16 12.36
C HIS A 133 1.00 -13.76 13.82
N ALA A 134 0.29 -12.66 14.11
CA ALA A 134 0.19 -12.11 15.44
C ALA A 134 -0.43 -13.12 16.42
N VAL A 135 -1.48 -13.83 15.98
CA VAL A 135 -2.17 -14.84 16.79
C VAL A 135 -1.23 -15.99 17.12
N GLU A 136 -0.53 -16.55 16.13
CA GLU A 136 0.42 -17.65 16.32
C GLU A 136 1.62 -17.22 17.18
N THR A 137 2.10 -15.99 16.99
CA THR A 137 3.21 -15.42 17.74
C THR A 137 2.85 -15.26 19.23
N ILE A 138 1.66 -14.72 19.51
CA ILE A 138 1.12 -14.60 20.87
C ILE A 138 0.86 -15.97 21.50
N ALA A 139 0.22 -16.89 20.77
CA ALA A 139 -0.07 -18.24 21.25
C ALA A 139 1.21 -19.04 21.56
N GLY A 140 2.29 -18.77 20.83
CA GLY A 140 3.63 -19.31 21.07
C GLY A 140 4.39 -18.66 22.24
N GLY A 141 3.75 -17.75 22.99
CA GLY A 141 4.35 -17.07 24.14
C GLY A 141 5.37 -15.98 23.78
N LYS A 142 5.47 -15.60 22.50
CA LYS A 142 6.31 -14.51 22.04
C LYS A 142 5.49 -13.23 22.06
N PHE A 143 5.70 -12.41 23.07
CA PHE A 143 5.14 -11.07 23.12
C PHE A 143 6.19 -10.08 22.63
N PRO A 144 5.83 -9.09 21.80
CA PRO A 144 6.77 -8.07 21.40
C PRO A 144 7.26 -7.33 22.65
N GLU A 145 8.56 -7.36 22.92
CA GLU A 145 9.18 -6.63 24.04
C GLU A 145 9.06 -5.10 23.85
N LYS A 146 8.93 -4.67 22.58
CA LYS A 146 8.77 -3.29 22.15
C LYS A 146 7.79 -3.21 20.98
N GLY A 147 7.09 -2.08 20.86
CA GLY A 147 6.18 -1.79 19.74
C GLY A 147 4.71 -2.02 20.09
N SER A 148 3.89 -2.16 19.04
CA SER A 148 2.44 -2.34 19.13
C SER A 148 2.01 -3.54 18.29
N LEU A 149 0.92 -4.21 18.68
CA LEU A 149 0.31 -5.29 17.90
C LEU A 149 -0.32 -4.78 16.60
N VAL A 150 -0.76 -3.52 16.61
CA VAL A 150 -1.32 -2.82 15.46
C VAL A 150 -0.36 -1.74 14.98
N PRO A 151 -0.39 -1.34 13.69
CA PRO A 151 0.43 -0.25 13.20
C PRO A 151 0.21 1.02 14.01
N ARG A 152 1.30 1.57 14.52
CA ARG A 152 1.28 2.88 15.18
C ARG A 152 2.29 3.82 14.54
N LEU A 153 2.03 5.11 14.68
CA LEU A 153 2.97 6.14 14.29
C LEU A 153 4.26 6.01 15.12
N ARG A 154 5.41 6.08 14.45
CA ARG A 154 6.72 6.10 15.12
C ARG A 154 6.91 7.40 15.90
N PRO A 155 7.74 7.42 16.96
CA PRO A 155 8.02 8.64 17.72
C PRO A 155 8.62 9.79 16.90
N ASP A 156 9.28 9.48 15.78
CA ASP A 156 9.83 10.48 14.85
C ASP A 156 8.82 10.97 13.81
N GLU A 157 7.59 10.47 13.86
CA GLU A 157 6.46 10.80 12.97
C GLU A 157 6.74 10.56 11.48
N LYS A 158 7.80 9.80 11.16
CA LYS A 158 8.27 9.57 9.77
C LYS A 158 7.90 8.20 9.22
N GLY A 159 7.21 7.38 10.00
CA GLY A 159 6.79 6.06 9.57
C GLY A 159 5.89 5.36 10.56
N VAL A 160 5.70 4.07 10.32
CA VAL A 160 4.96 3.19 11.22
C VAL A 160 5.84 2.09 11.76
N GLU A 161 5.47 1.61 12.93
CA GLU A 161 6.04 0.44 13.56
C GLU A 161 4.95 -0.54 13.97
N VAL A 162 5.26 -1.81 13.82
CA VAL A 162 4.47 -2.95 14.28
C VAL A 162 5.45 -3.95 14.88
N ALA A 163 5.27 -4.26 16.16
CA ALA A 163 6.28 -4.98 16.94
C ALA A 163 7.69 -4.39 16.73
N GLU A 164 8.63 -5.21 16.25
CA GLU A 164 10.01 -4.82 15.95
C GLU A 164 10.20 -4.31 14.51
N GLY A 165 9.20 -4.50 13.65
CA GLY A 165 9.22 -4.06 12.26
C GLY A 165 8.96 -2.56 12.15
N THR A 166 9.71 -1.88 11.28
CA THR A 166 9.48 -0.47 10.97
C THR A 166 9.49 -0.23 9.47
N ILE A 167 8.67 0.72 9.02
CA ILE A 167 8.67 1.18 7.63
C ILE A 167 8.43 2.69 7.61
N SER A 168 9.23 3.42 6.85
CA SER A 168 9.06 4.86 6.70
C SER A 168 7.97 5.18 5.67
N PHE A 169 7.27 6.31 5.87
CA PHE A 169 6.27 6.77 4.90
C PHE A 169 6.90 7.08 3.54
N ALA A 170 8.14 7.58 3.53
CA ALA A 170 8.87 7.88 2.30
C ALA A 170 9.17 6.60 1.50
N LEU A 171 9.59 5.52 2.18
CA LEU A 171 9.85 4.23 1.55
C LEU A 171 8.56 3.62 0.99
N LEU A 172 7.49 3.58 1.80
CA LEU A 172 6.20 3.03 1.37
C LEU A 172 5.64 3.81 0.17
N ALA A 173 5.68 5.14 0.22
CA ALA A 173 5.30 6.00 -0.91
C ALA A 173 6.15 5.74 -2.15
N GLY A 174 7.47 5.60 -1.98
CA GLY A 174 8.39 5.24 -3.08
C GLY A 174 8.02 3.91 -3.73
N LEU A 175 7.73 2.88 -2.93
CA LEU A 175 7.27 1.58 -3.42
C LEU A 175 5.95 1.70 -4.19
N LEU A 176 4.96 2.42 -3.66
CA LEU A 176 3.65 2.59 -4.30
C LEU A 176 3.77 3.30 -5.66
N ARG A 177 4.62 4.33 -5.77
CA ARG A 177 4.91 4.98 -7.06
C ARG A 177 5.49 4.01 -8.07
N GLN A 178 6.46 3.19 -7.67
CA GLN A 178 7.08 2.23 -8.58
C GLN A 178 6.09 1.13 -9.02
N LEU A 179 5.25 0.65 -8.09
CA LEU A 179 4.19 -0.32 -8.40
C LEU A 179 3.13 0.28 -9.33
N HIS A 180 2.81 1.56 -9.16
CA HIS A 180 1.90 2.29 -10.04
C HIS A 180 2.45 2.43 -11.46
N LEU A 181 3.72 2.78 -11.61
CA LEU A 181 4.40 2.80 -12.91
C LEU A 181 4.33 1.43 -13.60
N VAL A 182 4.65 0.36 -12.88
CA VAL A 182 4.56 -1.01 -13.43
C VAL A 182 3.12 -1.34 -13.84
N ALA A 183 2.13 -1.03 -13.01
CA ALA A 183 0.74 -1.30 -13.34
C ALA A 183 0.27 -0.50 -14.57
N ARG A 184 0.75 0.74 -14.75
CA ARG A 184 0.52 1.53 -15.97
C ARG A 184 1.18 0.89 -17.19
N GLU A 185 2.44 0.47 -17.09
CA GLU A 185 3.14 -0.21 -18.19
C GLU A 185 2.41 -1.48 -18.63
N LEU A 186 1.84 -2.24 -17.69
CA LEU A 186 1.02 -3.41 -18.01
C LEU A 186 -0.25 -3.05 -18.78
N ILE A 187 -0.90 -1.95 -18.42
CA ILE A 187 -2.07 -1.42 -19.14
C ILE A 187 -1.67 -1.04 -20.58
N ASP A 188 -0.56 -0.31 -20.75
CA ASP A 188 -0.10 0.15 -22.06
C ASP A 188 0.37 -1.02 -22.95
N ALA A 189 0.98 -2.06 -22.37
CA ALA A 189 1.31 -3.28 -23.10
C ALA A 189 0.07 -3.93 -23.72
N GLN A 190 -1.07 -3.94 -23.02
CA GLN A 190 -2.34 -4.46 -23.57
C GLN A 190 -2.79 -3.67 -24.80
N ARG A 191 -2.63 -2.34 -24.77
CA ARG A 191 -2.99 -1.47 -25.91
C ARG A 191 -2.17 -1.78 -27.14
N MET A 192 -0.89 -2.12 -26.98
CA MET A 192 0.01 -2.41 -28.10
C MET A 192 -0.25 -3.77 -28.74
N HIS A 193 -0.66 -4.78 -27.96
CA HIS A 193 -0.97 -6.11 -28.48
C HIS A 193 -2.36 -6.22 -29.13
N GLY A 194 -3.26 -5.28 -28.82
CA GLY A 194 -4.61 -5.22 -29.38
C GLY A 194 -4.74 -4.48 -30.72
N ARG A 195 -3.64 -4.03 -31.32
CA ARG A 195 -3.58 -3.44 -32.67
C ARG A 195 -2.96 -4.42 -33.65
#